data_AF-A0A9E4C0Q8-F1
#
_entry.id   AF-A0A9E4C0Q8-F1
#
_cell.length_a   1.000
_cell.length_b   1.000
_cell.length_c   1.000
_cell.angle_alpha   90.00
_cell.angle_beta   90.00
_cell.angle_gamma   90.00
#
_symmetry.space_group_name_H-M   'P 1'
#
loop_
_entity.id
_entity.type
_entity.pdbx_description
1 polymer ?
#
loop_
_entity_poly.entity_id
_entity_poly.type
_entity_poly.pdbx_seq_one_letter_code
_entity_poly.pdbx_strand_id
1 'polypeptide(L)' 'MFAVVDTTAARIKLQPGFEDTDFIESLAGIDSGTPIIIVGQNGLKDSTRVRIVNSDDVGQG' A
#
# COMPACT_ATOMS: atom_id res chain seq x y z
N MET A 1 -3.09 1.44 6.84
CA MET A 1 -2.43 0.98 5.60
C MET A 1 -1.30 1.94 5.26
N PHE A 2 -0.28 1.46 4.54
CA PHE A 2 0.78 2.31 4.00
C PHE A 2 0.98 2.05 2.51
N ALA A 3 1.15 3.12 1.75
CA ALA A 3 1.63 3.07 0.37
C ALA A 3 3.12 3.44 0.34
N VAL A 4 3.83 3.01 -0.70
CA VAL A 4 5.17 3.52 -1.01
C VAL A 4 5.01 4.74 -1.90
N VAL A 5 5.44 5.90 -1.42
CA VAL A 5 5.53 7.13 -2.21
C VAL A 5 7.00 7.53 -2.24
N ASP A 6 7.58 7.53 -3.43
CA ASP A 6 9.02 7.67 -3.68
C ASP A 6 9.87 6.64 -2.90
N THR A 7 10.24 6.98 -1.66
CA THR A 7 11.09 6.17 -0.78
C THR A 7 10.60 6.16 0.66
N THR A 8 9.36 6.57 0.90
CA THR A 8 8.76 6.62 2.23
C THR A 8 7.44 5.87 2.30
N ALA A 9 7.12 5.38 3.50
CA ALA A 9 5.81 4.83 3.82
C ALA A 9 4.84 5.98 4.12
N ALA A 10 3.93 6.24 3.20
CA ALA A 10 2.86 7.22 3.38
C ALA A 10 1.66 6.55 4.06
N ARG A 11 1.20 7.07 5.20
CA ARG A 11 0.02 6.52 5.88
C ARG A 11 -1.23 6.87 5.08
N ILE A 12 -1.93 5.85 4.59
CA ILE A 12 -3.19 6.04 3.88
C ILE A 12 -4.36 5.83 4.84
N LYS A 13 -5.26 6.81 4.88
CA LYS A 13 -6.58 6.66 5.48
C LYS A 13 -7.52 6.14 4.39
N LEU A 14 -7.74 4.84 4.38
CA LEU A 14 -8.61 4.19 3.41
C LEU A 14 -10.07 4.60 3.67
N GLN A 15 -10.82 4.79 2.58
CA GLN A 15 -12.29 4.81 2.62
C GLN A 15 -12.80 3.49 2.04
N PRO A 16 -13.13 2.49 2.88
CA PRO A 16 -13.61 1.21 2.40
C PRO A 16 -15.06 1.33 1.88
N GLY A 17 -15.35 0.59 0.81
CA GLY A 17 -16.72 0.39 0.30
C GLY A 17 -17.28 -0.94 0.75
N PHE A 18 -16.64 -2.01 0.29
CA PHE A 18 -16.90 -3.39 0.69
C PHE A 18 -15.66 -4.02 1.34
N GLU A 19 -15.88 -4.93 2.30
CA GLU A 19 -14.83 -5.69 2.98
C GLU A 19 -15.33 -7.11 3.26
N ASP A 20 -14.47 -8.09 3.00
CA ASP A 20 -14.66 -9.48 3.40
C ASP A 20 -13.42 -10.02 4.16
N THR A 21 -13.31 -11.34 4.29
CA THR A 21 -12.22 -11.95 5.09
C THR A 21 -10.85 -11.77 4.45
N ASP A 22 -10.81 -11.66 3.12
CA ASP A 22 -9.58 -11.67 2.33
C ASP A 22 -9.33 -10.32 1.63
N PHE A 23 -10.38 -9.54 1.37
CA PHE A 23 -10.31 -8.33 0.54
C PHE A 23 -10.97 -7.10 1.17
N ILE A 24 -10.37 -5.94 0.91
CA ILE A 24 -10.94 -4.63 1.21
C ILE A 24 -10.94 -3.80 -0.07
N GLU A 25 -12.10 -3.31 -0.46
CA GLU A 25 -12.27 -2.39 -1.59
C GLU A 25 -11.85 -0.97 -1.20
N SER A 26 -11.07 -0.31 -2.06
CA SER A 26 -10.69 1.09 -1.92
C SER A 26 -11.56 1.98 -2.81
N LEU A 27 -12.48 2.76 -2.24
CA LEU A 27 -13.29 3.71 -3.02
C LEU A 27 -12.52 4.99 -3.37
N ALA A 28 -11.51 5.36 -2.57
CA ALA A 28 -10.71 6.56 -2.77
C ALA A 28 -9.37 6.47 -2.02
N GLY A 29 -8.39 7.26 -2.47
CA GLY A 29 -7.12 7.46 -1.76
C GLY A 29 -5.97 6.55 -2.19
N ILE A 30 -6.18 5.66 -3.16
CA ILE A 30 -5.15 4.81 -3.76
C ILE A 30 -5.38 4.76 -5.28
N ASP A 31 -4.40 5.24 -6.05
CA ASP A 31 -4.42 5.12 -7.50
C ASP A 31 -3.94 3.73 -7.96
N SER A 32 -4.45 3.26 -9.09
CA SER A 32 -4.02 1.99 -9.69
C SER A 32 -2.50 1.99 -9.93
N GLY A 33 -1.85 0.87 -9.63
CA GLY A 33 -0.39 0.72 -9.72
C GLY A 33 0.39 1.29 -8.54
N THR A 34 -0.27 1.96 -7.58
CA THR A 34 0.38 2.40 -6.34
C THR A 34 0.84 1.20 -5.51
N PRO A 35 2.14 1.07 -5.19
CA PRO A 35 2.60 -0.06 -4.38
C PRO A 35 2.12 0.06 -2.93
N ILE A 36 1.48 -1.00 -2.43
CA ILE A 36 0.96 -1.07 -1.05
C ILE A 36 1.81 -2.01 -0.20
N ILE A 37 2.10 -1.59 1.02
CA ILE A 37 2.84 -2.38 2.00
C ILE A 37 1.87 -3.32 2.73
N ILE A 38 1.98 -4.62 2.47
CA ILE A 38 1.14 -5.66 3.08
C ILE A 38 1.85 -6.48 4.17
N VAL A 39 3.19 -6.39 4.27
CA VAL A 39 4.01 -7.09 5.27
C VAL A 39 4.96 -6.11 5.97
N GLY A 40 5.12 -6.26 7.30
CA GLY A 40 6.05 -5.45 8.11
C GLY A 40 5.51 -4.08 8.54
N GLN A 41 4.24 -3.78 8.26
CA GLN A 41 3.59 -2.50 8.48
C GLN A 41 3.44 -2.09 9.96
N ASN A 42 3.44 -3.05 10.89
CA ASN A 42 3.22 -2.78 12.32
C ASN A 42 4.30 -1.89 12.95
N GLY A 43 5.51 -1.88 12.39
CA GLY A 43 6.62 -1.02 12.86
C GLY A 43 6.68 0.36 12.20
N LEU A 44 5.85 0.62 11.19
CA LEU A 44 5.96 1.83 10.38
C LEU A 44 5.22 3.02 11.01
N LYS A 45 5.87 4.17 10.95
CA LYS A 45 5.26 5.48 11.14
C LYS A 45 5.12 6.16 9.79
N ASP A 46 4.30 7.21 9.75
CA ASP A 46 4.25 8.05 8.56
C ASP A 46 5.65 8.59 8.21
N SER A 47 5.94 8.69 6.91
CA SER A 47 7.22 9.17 6.38
C SER A 47 8.44 8.30 6.73
N THR A 48 8.23 7.07 7.24
CA THR A 48 9.34 6.13 7.48
C THR A 48 10.01 5.78 6.16
N ARG A 49 11.34 5.85 6.08
CA ARG A 49 12.08 5.46 4.88
C ARG A 49 11.94 3.95 4.63
N VAL A 50 11.60 3.58 3.41
CA VAL A 50 11.42 2.18 2.99
C VAL A 50 12.14 1.92 1.67
N ARG A 51 12.32 0.62 1.37
CA ARG A 51 12.82 0.14 0.09
C ARG A 51 11.98 -1.06 -0.31
N ILE A 52 11.57 -1.13 -1.57
CA ILE A 52 10.90 -2.32 -2.08
C ILE A 52 11.96 -3.42 -2.22
N VAL A 53 11.72 -4.56 -1.57
CA VAL A 53 12.66 -5.69 -1.53
C VAL A 53 12.21 -6.87 -2.37
N ASN A 54 10.94 -6.87 -2.78
CA ASN A 54 10.32 -7.90 -3.61
C ASN A 54 9.43 -7.19 -4.63
N SER A 55 10.04 -6.78 -5.75
CA SER A 55 9.33 -6.35 -6.96
C SER A 55 9.63 -7.41 -8.00
N ASP A 56 8.90 -8.51 -7.97
CA ASP A 56 8.68 -9.22 -9.21
C ASP A 56 7.89 -8.22 -10.08
N ASP A 57 8.48 -7.78 -11.18
CA ASP A 57 7.79 -7.05 -12.23
C ASP A 57 6.68 -7.98 -12.73
N VAL A 58 5.50 -7.87 -12.11
CA VAL A 58 4.29 -8.53 -12.62
C VAL A 58 3.93 -7.72 -13.85
N GLY A 59 4.45 -8.22 -14.98
CA GLY A 59 4.54 -7.53 -16.24
C GLY A 59 3.27 -6.80 -16.65
N GLN A 60 3.51 -5.69 -17.35
CA GLN A 60 2.53 -4.99 -18.14
C GLN A 60 1.75 -5.96 -19.02
N GLY A 61 0.43 -5.97 -18.87
CA GLY A 61 -0.55 -6.51 -19.81
C GLY A 61 -1.35 -5.37 -20.42
#